data_AF-A0A2W4Q113-F1
#
_entry.id   AF-A0A2W4Q113-F1
#
_cell.length_a   1.000
_cell.length_b   1.000
_cell.length_c   1.000
_cell.angle_alpha   90.00
_cell.angle_beta   90.00
_cell.angle_gamma   90.00
#
_symmetry.space_group_name_H-M   'P 1'
#
loop_
_entity.id
_entity.type
_entity.pdbx_description
1 polymer ?
#
loop_
_entity_poly.entity_id
_entity_poly.type
_entity_poly.pdbx_seq_one_letter_code
_entity_poly.pdbx_strand_id
1 'polypeptide(L)' 'MCFVARGGLAGLYGAAVLCPWRGRGLGRLLTRRRLADAWRLGAREAVVQTGPGTPVAALWRRLGARVWYGVEVYY' A
#
# COMPACT_ATOMS: atom_id res chain seq x y z
N MET A 1 -6.33 -9.24 -2.66
CA MET A 1 -5.47 -10.24 -2.02
C MET A 1 -4.36 -9.49 -1.29
N CYS A 2 -4.32 -9.60 0.04
CA CYS A 2 -3.29 -9.09 0.94
C CYS A 2 -2.72 -10.32 1.62
N PHE A 3 -1.41 -10.47 1.71
CA PHE A 3 -0.81 -11.58 2.45
C PHE A 3 -0.35 -11.08 3.82
N VAL A 4 -0.61 -11.89 4.86
CA VAL A 4 -0.06 -11.70 6.20
C VAL A 4 1.26 -12.45 6.25
N ALA A 5 2.35 -11.73 6.41
CA ALA A 5 3.63 -12.32 6.77
C ALA A 5 3.71 -12.39 8.31
N ARG A 6 4.38 -13.43 8.82
CA ARG A 6 4.58 -13.69 10.27
C ARG A 6 4.77 -12.41 11.08
N GLY A 7 4.08 -12.31 12.23
CA GLY A 7 4.24 -11.21 13.19
C GLY A 7 3.26 -10.05 13.07
N GLY A 8 2.20 -10.18 12.26
CA GLY A 8 1.17 -9.12 12.11
C GLY A 8 1.56 -8.05 11.09
N LEU A 9 2.47 -8.36 10.17
CA LEU A 9 2.85 -7.47 9.08
C LEU A 9 2.08 -7.81 7.81
N ALA A 10 1.40 -6.83 7.23
CA ALA A 10 0.69 -6.97 5.96
C ALA A 10 1.45 -6.30 4.82
N GLY A 11 1.69 -7.05 3.75
CA GLY A 11 2.28 -6.50 2.54
C GLY A 11 1.23 -6.15 1.49
N LEU A 12 1.30 -4.95 0.93
CA LEU A 12 0.31 -4.43 -0.02
C LEU A 12 0.90 -4.29 -1.42
N TYR A 13 0.43 -5.12 -2.35
CA TYR A 13 0.94 -5.21 -3.72
C TYR A 13 -0.18 -5.26 -4.75
N GLY A 14 0.16 -4.99 -6.02
CA GLY A 14 -0.77 -5.16 -7.14
C GLY A 14 -2.04 -4.32 -7.02
N ALA A 15 -1.96 -3.11 -6.47
CA ALA A 15 -3.05 -2.14 -6.55
C ALA A 15 -2.91 -1.34 -7.84
N ALA A 16 -3.88 -1.46 -8.73
CA ALA A 16 -3.93 -0.68 -9.96
C ALA A 16 -5.37 -0.22 -10.24
N VAL A 17 -5.47 0.93 -10.91
CA VAL A 17 -6.71 1.43 -11.49
C VAL A 17 -6.49 1.55 -12.99
N LEU A 18 -7.38 0.94 -13.77
CA LEU A 18 -7.36 1.01 -15.23
C LEU A 18 -7.35 2.48 -15.69
N CYS A 19 -6.57 2.80 -16.74
CA CYS A 19 -6.35 4.19 -17.18
C CYS A 19 -7.63 5.03 -17.30
N PRO A 20 -8.74 4.54 -17.89
CA PRO A 20 -9.98 5.31 -18.02
C PRO A 20 -10.67 5.69 -16.69
N TRP A 21 -10.26 5.05 -15.60
CA TRP A 21 -10.89 5.17 -14.28
C TRP A 21 -10.00 5.91 -13.26
N ARG A 22 -8.81 6.37 -13.68
CA ARG A 22 -7.88 7.13 -12.83
C ARG A 22 -8.43 8.53 -12.54
N GLY A 23 -7.85 9.21 -11.54
CA GLY A 23 -8.28 10.56 -11.13
C GLY A 23 -9.60 10.62 -10.34
N ARG A 24 -10.34 9.52 -10.24
CA ARG A 24 -11.66 9.45 -9.57
C ARG A 24 -11.62 9.02 -8.11
N GLY A 25 -10.45 9.08 -7.46
CA GLY A 25 -10.29 8.65 -6.07
C GLY A 25 -10.34 7.13 -5.83
N LEU A 26 -10.53 6.29 -6.85
CA LEU A 26 -10.62 4.82 -6.73
C LEU A 26 -9.39 4.20 -6.09
N GLY A 27 -8.19 4.72 -6.39
CA GLY A 27 -6.95 4.25 -5.76
C GLY A 27 -6.98 4.41 -4.23
N ARG A 28 -7.48 5.55 -3.74
CA ARG A 28 -7.63 5.81 -2.30
C ARG A 28 -8.65 4.86 -1.66
N LEU A 29 -9.77 4.61 -2.34
CA LEU A 29 -10.81 3.69 -1.86
C LEU A 29 -10.28 2.25 -1.78
N LEU A 30 -9.60 1.78 -2.82
CA LEU A 30 -8.97 0.46 -2.85
C LEU A 30 -7.93 0.31 -1.74
N THR A 31 -7.06 1.30 -1.57
CA THR A 31 -6.04 1.29 -0.50
C THR A 31 -6.68 1.21 0.89
N ARG A 32 -7.68 2.06 1.17
CA ARG A 32 -8.40 2.05 2.45
C ARG A 32 -9.07 0.72 2.73
N ARG A 33 -9.73 0.14 1.72
CA ARG A 33 -10.38 -1.16 1.88
C ARG A 33 -9.37 -2.27 2.18
N ARG A 34 -8.25 -2.31 1.45
CA ARG A 34 -7.21 -3.32 1.66
C ARG A 34 -6.57 -3.21 3.04
N LEU A 35 -6.33 -1.99 3.52
CA LEU A 35 -5.85 -1.79 4.88
C LEU A 35 -6.89 -2.24 5.92
N ALA A 36 -8.17 -1.90 5.73
CA ALA A 36 -9.28 -2.37 6.58
C ALA A 36 -9.33 -3.90 6.67
N ASP A 37 -9.17 -4.58 5.54
CA ASP A 37 -9.12 -6.03 5.51
C ASP A 37 -7.85 -6.57 6.20
N ALA A 38 -6.69 -5.92 6.04
CA ALA A 38 -5.45 -6.30 6.74
C ALA A 38 -5.59 -6.20 8.27
N TRP A 39 -6.13 -5.09 8.79
CA TRP A 39 -6.35 -4.91 10.23
C TRP A 39 -7.36 -5.92 10.79
N ARG A 40 -8.43 -6.23 10.05
CA ARG A 40 -9.39 -7.28 10.43
C ARG A 40 -8.75 -8.67 10.53
N LEU A 41 -7.73 -8.92 9.72
CA LEU A 41 -6.95 -10.17 9.74
C LEU A 41 -5.84 -10.16 10.79
N GLY A 42 -5.79 -9.15 11.67
CA GLY A 42 -4.84 -9.07 12.77
C GLY A 42 -3.51 -8.42 12.42
N ALA A 43 -3.38 -7.79 11.25
CA ALA A 43 -2.21 -6.98 10.96
C ALA A 43 -2.15 -5.75 11.88
N ARG A 44 -0.95 -5.44 12.36
CA ARG A 44 -0.63 -4.24 13.14
C ARG A 44 0.11 -3.22 12.31
N GLU A 45 0.82 -3.69 11.30
CA GLU A 45 1.62 -2.88 10.39
C GLU A 45 1.30 -3.25 8.95
N ALA A 46 1.41 -2.27 8.05
CA ALA A 46 1.25 -2.48 6.62
C ALA A 46 2.39 -1.80 5.86
N VAL A 47 2.99 -2.54 4.94
CA VAL A 47 4.12 -2.09 4.12
C VAL A 47 3.75 -2.08 2.65
N VAL A 48 4.31 -1.11 1.95
CA VAL A 48 4.15 -0.94 0.51
C VAL A 48 5.46 -0.44 -0.07
N GLN A 49 5.84 -1.02 -1.19
CA GLN A 49 6.96 -0.50 -1.97
C GLN A 49 6.42 0.48 -3.01
N THR A 50 7.00 1.67 -3.04
CA THR A 50 6.63 2.71 -4.00
C THR A 50 7.87 3.51 -4.38
N GLY A 51 7.96 3.91 -5.64
CA GLY A 51 9.04 4.81 -6.08
C GLY A 51 8.91 6.19 -5.44
N PRO A 52 10.04 6.87 -5.14
CA PRO A 52 10.02 8.25 -4.64
C PRO A 52 9.36 9.20 -5.65
N GLY A 53 8.68 10.23 -5.17
CA GLY A 53 8.03 11.25 -6.00
C GLY A 53 6.77 10.79 -6.77
N THR A 54 6.42 9.51 -6.72
CA THR A 54 5.25 8.99 -7.44
C THR A 54 3.92 9.45 -6.82
N PRO A 55 2.82 9.55 -7.61
CA PRO A 55 1.49 9.81 -7.08
C PRO A 55 1.04 8.79 -6.02
N VAL A 56 1.54 7.55 -6.13
CA VAL A 56 1.31 6.48 -5.15
C VAL A 56 2.01 6.80 -3.82
N ALA A 57 3.27 7.24 -3.84
CA ALA A 57 3.97 7.69 -2.63
C ALA A 57 3.24 8.87 -1.95
N ALA A 58 2.74 9.84 -2.73
CA ALA A 58 1.96 10.95 -2.20
C ALA A 58 0.63 10.49 -1.56
N LEU A 59 -0.05 9.52 -2.17
CA LEU A 59 -1.25 8.90 -1.61
C LEU A 59 -0.96 8.24 -0.25
N TRP A 60 0.11 7.46 -0.16
CA TRP A 60 0.51 6.77 1.07
C TRP A 60 0.85 7.73 2.20
N ARG A 61 1.60 8.80 1.92
CA ARG A 61 1.89 9.86 2.90
C ARG A 61 0.62 10.52 3.43
N ARG A 62 -0.35 10.82 2.57
CA ARG A 62 -1.67 11.37 2.97
C ARG A 62 -2.50 10.41 3.82
N LEU A 63 -2.20 9.11 3.78
CA LEU A 63 -2.83 8.08 4.61
C LEU A 63 -2.04 7.81 5.90
N GLY A 64 -1.00 8.60 6.20
CA GLY A 64 -0.20 8.48 7.41
C GLY A 64 0.99 7.53 7.30
N ALA A 65 1.28 6.99 6.11
CA ALA A 65 2.46 6.16 5.92
C ALA A 65 3.72 6.99 6.09
N ARG A 66 4.70 6.41 6.80
CA ARG A 66 6.04 6.96 6.96
C ARG A 66 6.99 6.25 6.00
N VAL A 67 8.01 6.96 5.54
CA VAL A 67 9.06 6.34 4.72
C VAL A 67 9.92 5.48 5.65
N TRP A 68 10.06 4.21 5.30
CA TRP A 68 11.02 3.30 5.91
C TRP A 68 12.06 2.94 4.84
N TYR A 69 13.33 3.19 5.12
CA TYR A 69 14.42 2.94 4.18
C TYR A 69 14.92 1.51 4.36
N GLY A 70 15.11 0.78 3.26
CA GLY A 70 15.65 -0.57 3.29
C GLY A 70 15.06 -1.47 2.19
N VAL A 71 15.46 -1.24 0.94
CA VAL A 71 15.31 -2.24 -0.12
C VAL A 71 16.60 -2.21 -0.94
N GLU A 72 17.47 -3.19 -0.72
CA GLU A 72 18.59 -3.46 -1.61
C GLU A 72 18.07 -4.33 -2.76
N VAL A 73 18.21 -3.84 -3.99
CA VAL A 73 17.80 -4.55 -5.20
C VAL A 73 19.07 -5.05 -5.88
N TYR A 74 19.27 -6.36 -5.90
CA TYR A 74 20.33 -7.01 -6.67
C TYR A 74 19.77 -7.40 -8.04
N TYR A 75 20.53 -7.14 -9.10
CA TYR A 75 20.23 -7.51 -10.49
C TYR A 75 21.12 -8.66 -10.95
#